data_AF-A0A7C6YNS1-F1
#
_entry.id   AF-A0A7C6YNS1-F1
#
_cell.length_a   1.000
_cell.length_b   1.000
_cell.length_c   1.000
_cell.angle_alpha   90.00
_cell.angle_beta   90.00
_cell.angle_gamma   90.00
#
_symmetry.space_group_name_H-M   'P 1'
#
loop_
_entity.id
_entity.type
_entity.pdbx_description
1 polymer ?
#
loop_
_entity_poly.entity_id
_entity_poly.type
_entity_poly.pdbx_seq_one_letter_code
_entity_poly.pdbx_strand_id
1 'polypeptide(L)'
;MKKTALVFVIVMLFTIILSPSAKALDRFLVVNEPRDNFMTNSGTVVVSGETVPNANVVVMVNGKTKARVNVGAAGIFLTQVPITSRNNIITVRANIPYKSPITVSRRVYQLQNGSGQLDSLVQTIRTFLILK
;
A
#
# COMPACT_ATOMS: atom_id res chain seq x y z
N MET A 1 34.51 23.57 -35.95
CA MET A 1 33.03 23.67 -35.99
C MET A 1 32.34 22.38 -36.44
N LYS A 2 32.83 21.65 -37.47
CA LYS A 2 32.18 20.41 -37.94
C LYS A 2 32.17 19.25 -36.92
N LYS A 3 33.26 19.07 -36.16
CA LYS A 3 33.38 18.01 -35.14
C LYS A 3 32.52 18.25 -33.89
N THR A 4 32.37 19.51 -33.46
CA THR A 4 31.54 19.88 -32.31
C THR A 4 30.05 19.75 -32.62
N ALA A 5 29.63 20.12 -33.84
CA ALA A 5 28.27 19.88 -34.31
C ALA A 5 27.93 18.37 -34.35
N LEU A 6 28.87 17.53 -34.80
CA LEU A 6 28.69 16.08 -34.81
C LEU A 6 28.51 15.49 -33.41
N VAL A 7 29.29 15.96 -32.42
CA VAL A 7 29.18 15.52 -31.02
C VAL A 7 27.82 15.91 -30.43
N PHE A 8 27.32 17.12 -30.69
CA PHE A 8 25.99 17.52 -30.24
C PHE A 8 24.87 16.68 -30.86
N VAL A 9 24.99 16.34 -32.15
CA VAL A 9 24.03 15.44 -32.82
C VAL A 9 24.07 14.04 -32.21
N ILE A 10 25.24 13.50 -31.92
CA ILE A 10 25.38 12.18 -31.29
C ILE A 10 24.80 12.16 -29.88
N VAL A 11 25.07 13.19 -29.06
CA VAL A 11 24.52 13.32 -27.70
C VAL A 11 23.00 13.47 -27.73
N MET A 12 22.48 14.30 -28.64
CA MET A 12 21.04 14.47 -28.84
C MET A 12 20.36 13.16 -29.29
N LEU A 13 21.01 12.41 -30.19
CA LEU A 13 20.51 11.11 -30.61
C LEU A 13 20.50 10.13 -29.44
N PHE A 14 21.57 10.08 -28.64
CA PHE A 14 21.69 9.22 -27.46
C PHE A 14 20.59 9.50 -26.41
N THR A 15 20.23 10.78 -26.21
CA THR A 15 19.14 11.13 -25.27
C THR A 15 17.76 10.66 -25.71
N ILE A 16 17.52 10.50 -27.01
CA ILE A 16 16.22 10.04 -27.55
C ILE A 16 16.08 8.51 -27.41
N ILE A 17 17.15 7.75 -27.67
CA ILE A 17 17.13 6.27 -27.61
C ILE A 17 17.13 5.71 -26.17
N LEU A 18 17.62 6.49 -25.18
CA LEU A 18 17.57 6.10 -23.76
C LEU A 18 16.22 6.43 -23.08
N SER A 19 15.19 6.81 -23.83
CA SER A 19 13.84 6.94 -23.30
C SER A 19 13.13 5.57 -23.40
N PRO A 20 13.16 4.69 -22.38
CA PRO A 20 12.31 3.51 -22.40
C PRO A 20 10.86 3.98 -22.42
N SER A 21 10.26 3.97 -23.60
CA SER A 21 8.81 4.10 -23.74
C SER A 21 8.21 2.78 -23.26
N ALA A 22 8.20 2.57 -21.94
CA ALA A 22 7.45 1.49 -21.33
C ALA A 22 6.00 1.65 -21.81
N LYS A 23 5.47 0.66 -22.53
CA LYS A 23 4.03 0.64 -22.81
C LYS A 23 3.31 0.58 -21.48
N ALA A 24 2.75 1.72 -21.05
CA ALA A 24 1.98 1.78 -19.83
C ALA A 24 0.79 0.83 -19.97
N LEU A 25 0.70 -0.14 -19.07
CA LEU A 25 -0.46 -1.01 -18.99
C LEU A 25 -1.68 -0.12 -18.81
N ASP A 26 -2.67 -0.26 -19.69
CA ASP A 26 -3.82 0.63 -19.77
C ASP A 26 -4.82 0.41 -18.61
N ARG A 27 -4.59 -0.63 -17.80
CA ARG A 27 -5.39 -0.98 -16.64
C ARG A 27 -4.56 -1.83 -15.66
N PHE A 28 -4.14 -1.24 -14.54
CA PHE A 28 -3.41 -1.97 -13.50
C PHE A 28 -3.65 -1.40 -12.10
N LEU A 29 -3.38 -2.21 -11.07
CA LEU A 29 -3.31 -1.77 -9.69
C LEU A 29 -2.22 -2.58 -8.99
N VAL A 30 -1.19 -1.89 -8.51
CA VAL A 30 -0.15 -2.46 -7.66
C VAL A 30 -0.31 -1.86 -6.26
N VAL A 31 -0.39 -2.71 -5.24
CA VAL A 31 -0.39 -2.29 -3.84
C VAL A 31 0.96 -2.68 -3.23
N ASN A 32 1.80 -1.68 -3.00
CA ASN A 32 3.16 -1.83 -2.47
C ASN A 32 3.13 -2.03 -0.96
N GLU A 33 2.35 -1.20 -0.25
CA GLU A 33 2.11 -1.35 1.18
C GLU A 33 0.61 -1.28 1.51
N PRO A 34 0.13 -2.02 2.52
CA PRO A 34 0.87 -3.05 3.24
C PRO A 34 1.10 -4.30 2.38
N ARG A 35 2.15 -5.06 2.67
CA ARG A 35 2.30 -6.45 2.18
C ARG A 35 1.20 -7.36 2.76
N ASP A 36 0.93 -8.50 2.13
CA ASP A 36 -0.04 -9.45 2.68
C ASP A 36 0.50 -10.04 3.98
N ASN A 37 -0.38 -10.22 4.97
CA ASN A 37 -0.06 -10.66 6.33
C ASN A 37 0.86 -9.71 7.12
N PHE A 38 0.81 -8.40 6.82
CA PHE A 38 1.56 -7.38 7.54
C PHE A 38 1.16 -7.34 9.04
N MET A 39 2.13 -7.19 9.93
CA MET A 39 1.91 -7.09 11.38
C MET A 39 2.37 -5.73 11.89
N THR A 40 1.60 -5.11 12.78
CA THR A 40 1.93 -3.80 13.36
C THR A 40 1.37 -3.65 14.77
N ASN A 41 2.01 -2.79 15.58
CA ASN A 41 1.46 -2.32 16.85
C ASN A 41 0.63 -1.03 16.69
N SER A 42 0.71 -0.38 15.52
CA SER A 42 0.01 0.87 15.24
C SER A 42 -1.49 0.65 15.03
N GLY A 43 -2.31 1.61 15.48
CA GLY A 43 -3.74 1.67 15.16
C GLY A 43 -4.04 2.13 13.73
N THR A 44 -3.01 2.37 12.92
CA THR A 44 -3.12 2.86 11.55
C THR A 44 -2.11 2.18 10.64
N VAL A 45 -2.44 2.10 9.35
CA VAL A 45 -1.59 1.47 8.33
C VAL A 45 -1.48 2.40 7.12
N VAL A 46 -0.25 2.53 6.62
CA VAL A 46 0.01 3.21 5.35
C VAL A 46 -0.39 2.29 4.20
N VAL A 47 -1.17 2.81 3.28
CA VAL A 47 -1.59 2.16 2.05
C VAL A 47 -0.99 2.93 0.89
N SER A 48 -0.10 2.28 0.14
CA SER A 48 0.61 2.90 -0.98
C SER A 48 0.68 1.97 -2.18
N GLY A 49 0.84 2.56 -3.35
CA GLY A 49 0.94 1.80 -4.57
C GLY A 49 0.82 2.67 -5.81
N GLU A 50 0.61 1.99 -6.93
CA GLU A 50 0.60 2.58 -8.25
C GLU A 50 -0.58 2.05 -9.08
N THR A 51 -1.16 2.93 -9.90
CA THR A 51 -2.22 2.61 -10.87
C THR A 51 -2.17 3.62 -12.01
N VAL A 52 -3.11 3.53 -12.94
CA VAL A 52 -3.18 4.45 -14.07
C VAL A 52 -3.53 5.88 -13.59
N PRO A 53 -3.00 6.93 -14.24
CA PRO A 53 -3.40 8.31 -13.98
C PRO A 53 -4.91 8.52 -14.09
N ASN A 54 -5.44 9.49 -13.33
CA ASN A 54 -6.86 9.84 -13.26
C ASN A 54 -7.77 8.74 -12.69
N ALA A 55 -7.22 7.65 -12.16
CA ALA A 55 -7.99 6.68 -11.39
C ALA A 55 -8.43 7.28 -10.03
N ASN A 56 -9.53 6.77 -9.50
CA ASN A 56 -9.95 7.02 -8.12
C ASN A 56 -9.76 5.73 -7.30
N VAL A 57 -8.81 5.75 -6.37
CA VAL A 57 -8.53 4.64 -5.47
C VAL A 57 -9.40 4.77 -4.23
N VAL A 58 -10.14 3.71 -3.90
CA VAL A 58 -10.96 3.59 -2.69
C VAL A 58 -10.31 2.56 -1.78
N VAL A 59 -9.98 2.95 -0.56
CA VAL A 59 -9.41 2.07 0.46
C VAL A 59 -10.48 1.75 1.50
N MET A 60 -10.74 0.45 1.68
CA MET A 60 -11.68 -0.06 2.66
C MET A 60 -10.93 -0.88 3.71
N VAL A 61 -11.38 -0.77 4.96
CA VAL A 61 -10.92 -1.63 6.07
C VAL A 61 -12.14 -2.38 6.58
N ASN A 62 -12.07 -3.71 6.54
CA ASN A 62 -13.16 -4.61 6.96
C ASN A 62 -14.48 -4.26 6.26
N GLY A 63 -14.43 -4.02 4.94
CA GLY A 63 -15.58 -3.68 4.10
C GLY A 63 -16.08 -2.24 4.22
N LYS A 64 -15.55 -1.43 5.14
CA LYS A 64 -15.95 -0.02 5.31
C LYS A 64 -14.96 0.91 4.61
N THR A 65 -15.46 1.82 3.77
CA THR A 65 -14.61 2.85 3.13
C THR A 65 -13.97 3.74 4.19
N LYS A 66 -12.65 3.90 4.12
CA LYS A 66 -11.86 4.74 5.02
C LYS A 66 -11.17 5.90 4.31
N ALA A 67 -10.79 5.72 3.04
CA ALA A 67 -10.16 6.77 2.25
C ALA A 67 -10.54 6.68 0.77
N ARG A 68 -10.46 7.83 0.09
CA ARG A 68 -10.53 7.97 -1.37
C ARG A 68 -9.35 8.83 -1.82
N VAL A 69 -8.63 8.40 -2.85
CA VAL A 69 -7.44 9.09 -3.37
C VAL A 69 -7.57 9.23 -4.88
N ASN A 70 -7.47 10.46 -5.37
CA ASN A 70 -7.37 10.71 -6.81
C ASN A 70 -5.91 10.57 -7.25
N VAL A 71 -5.67 9.78 -8.28
CA VAL A 71 -4.32 9.48 -8.76
C VAL A 71 -3.92 10.51 -9.80
N GLY A 72 -2.85 11.24 -9.51
CA GLY A 72 -2.29 12.25 -10.41
C GLY A 72 -1.50 11.65 -11.57
N ALA A 73 -0.84 12.52 -12.34
CA ALA A 73 -0.08 12.13 -13.53
C ALA A 73 1.06 11.13 -13.27
N ALA A 74 1.61 11.10 -12.05
CA ALA A 74 2.66 10.18 -11.65
C ALA A 74 2.16 8.73 -11.43
N GLY A 75 0.85 8.49 -11.37
CA GLY A 75 0.30 7.15 -11.15
C GLY A 75 0.40 6.62 -9.72
N ILE A 76 0.91 7.41 -8.77
CA ILE A 76 1.15 6.99 -7.38
C ILE A 76 -0.03 7.39 -6.49
N PHE A 77 -0.39 6.52 -5.54
CA PHE A 77 -1.27 6.85 -4.41
C PHE A 77 -0.61 6.53 -3.07
N LEU A 78 -0.91 7.36 -2.07
CA LEU A 78 -0.47 7.20 -0.69
C LEU A 78 -1.59 7.69 0.23
N THR A 79 -1.95 6.88 1.22
CA THR A 79 -2.90 7.27 2.27
C THR A 79 -2.64 6.47 3.54
N GLN A 80 -3.27 6.87 4.64
CA GLN A 80 -3.21 6.17 5.91
C GLN A 80 -4.63 5.89 6.39
N VAL A 81 -4.89 4.65 6.79
CA VAL A 81 -6.22 4.23 7.23
C VAL A 81 -6.17 3.66 8.65
N PRO A 82 -7.20 3.93 9.48
CA PRO A 82 -7.29 3.32 10.79
C PRO A 82 -7.63 1.83 10.67
N ILE A 83 -6.99 1.02 11.48
CA ILE A 83 -7.28 -0.41 11.64
C ILE A 83 -7.84 -0.69 13.04
N THR A 84 -8.53 -1.82 13.18
CA THR A 84 -9.03 -2.31 14.47
C THR A 84 -8.09 -3.33 15.08
N SER A 85 -8.22 -3.60 16.37
CA SER A 85 -7.38 -4.61 17.02
C SER A 85 -7.54 -5.99 16.39
N ARG A 86 -6.48 -6.80 16.40
CA ARG A 86 -6.44 -8.15 15.83
C ARG A 86 -6.41 -8.14 14.29
N ASN A 87 -7.31 -8.86 13.63
CA ASN A 87 -7.27 -9.10 12.19
C ASN A 87 -8.04 -8.02 11.42
N ASN A 88 -7.43 -7.51 10.35
CA ASN A 88 -8.03 -6.54 9.45
C ASN A 88 -7.82 -6.99 8.00
N ILE A 89 -8.81 -6.74 7.18
CA ILE A 89 -8.71 -6.89 5.72
C ILE A 89 -8.73 -5.48 5.13
N ILE A 90 -7.60 -5.08 4.56
CA ILE A 90 -7.48 -3.85 3.78
C ILE A 90 -7.74 -4.20 2.33
N THR A 91 -8.76 -3.59 1.75
CA THR A 91 -9.14 -3.77 0.34
C THR A 91 -8.94 -2.45 -0.39
N VAL A 92 -8.07 -2.47 -1.39
CA VAL A 92 -7.77 -1.33 -2.26
C VAL A 92 -8.46 -1.58 -3.60
N ARG A 93 -9.36 -0.67 -3.99
CA ARG A 93 -10.09 -0.73 -5.25
C ARG A 93 -9.76 0.48 -6.11
N ALA A 94 -9.21 0.26 -7.29
CA ALA A 94 -9.00 1.30 -8.30
C ALA A 94 -10.23 1.38 -9.21
N ASN A 95 -10.90 2.53 -9.24
CA ASN A 95 -11.93 2.85 -10.23
C ASN A 95 -11.27 3.62 -11.38
N ILE A 96 -11.22 3.00 -12.54
CA ILE A 96 -10.57 3.53 -13.74
C ILE A 96 -11.66 4.01 -14.70
N PRO A 97 -11.58 5.24 -15.24
CA PRO A 97 -12.58 5.76 -16.16
C PRO A 97 -12.85 4.80 -17.33
N TYR A 98 -14.13 4.57 -17.62
CA TYR A 98 -14.60 3.72 -18.72
C TYR A 98 -14.15 2.25 -18.66
N LYS A 99 -13.63 1.80 -17.51
CA LYS A 99 -13.15 0.42 -17.32
C LYS A 99 -13.71 -0.19 -16.04
N SER A 100 -13.77 -1.51 -16.00
CA SER A 100 -14.12 -2.22 -14.77
C SER A 100 -13.06 -1.97 -13.69
N PRO A 101 -13.47 -1.84 -12.42
CA PRO A 101 -12.54 -1.64 -11.32
C PRO A 101 -11.59 -2.85 -11.15
N ILE A 102 -10.43 -2.62 -10.53
CA ILE A 102 -9.54 -3.69 -10.05
C ILE A 102 -9.44 -3.58 -8.53
N THR A 103 -9.35 -4.73 -7.86
CA THR A 103 -9.28 -4.80 -6.41
C THR A 103 -8.10 -5.67 -5.97
N VAL A 104 -7.40 -5.24 -4.92
CA VAL A 104 -6.36 -6.02 -4.22
C VAL A 104 -6.68 -5.99 -2.73
N SER A 105 -6.59 -7.14 -2.07
CA SER A 105 -6.81 -7.27 -0.63
C SER A 105 -5.54 -7.72 0.10
N ARG A 106 -5.34 -7.20 1.30
CA ARG A 106 -4.21 -7.50 2.19
C ARG A 106 -4.72 -7.77 3.59
N ARG A 107 -4.23 -8.86 4.20
CA ARG A 107 -4.45 -9.13 5.63
C ARG A 107 -3.44 -8.35 6.45
N VAL A 108 -3.94 -7.68 7.49
CA VAL A 108 -3.12 -6.89 8.42
C VAL A 108 -3.50 -7.22 9.86
N TYR A 109 -2.50 -7.52 10.66
CA TYR A 109 -2.67 -7.90 12.07
C TYR A 109 -2.17 -6.78 12.97
N GLN A 110 -3.06 -6.23 13.78
CA GLN A 110 -2.66 -5.38 14.89
C GLN A 110 -2.34 -6.26 16.10
N LEU A 111 -1.07 -6.29 16.48
CA LEU A 111 -0.65 -6.96 17.71
C LEU A 111 -1.15 -6.11 18.88
N GLN A 112 -1.84 -6.75 19.83
CA GLN A 112 -2.14 -6.11 21.09
C GLN A 112 -0.88 -6.14 21.93
N ASN A 113 -0.44 -4.99 22.47
CA ASN A 113 0.52 -4.96 23.56
C ASN A 113 -0.12 -5.64 24.78
N GLY A 114 0.04 -6.96 24.86
CA GLY A 114 -0.56 -7.79 25.90
C GLY A 114 0.30 -7.77 27.16
N SER A 115 0.27 -6.68 27.93
CA SER A 115 0.56 -6.79 29.37
C SER A 115 -0.58 -7.54 30.07
N GLY A 116 -1.84 -7.22 29.75
CA GLY A 116 -3.00 -7.74 30.47
C GLY A 116 -3.28 -9.25 30.33
N GLN A 117 -2.79 -9.93 29.29
CA GLN A 117 -2.96 -11.39 29.13
C GLN A 117 -1.89 -12.19 29.89
N LEU A 118 -0.68 -11.65 30.02
CA LEU A 118 0.36 -12.26 30.83
C LEU A 118 0.09 -12.03 32.32
N ASP A 119 -0.43 -10.85 32.67
CA ASP A 119 -0.81 -10.53 34.04
C ASP A 119 -1.93 -11.44 34.55
N SER A 120 -2.94 -11.75 33.72
CA SER A 120 -4.00 -12.69 34.09
C SER A 120 -3.49 -14.11 34.26
N LEU A 121 -2.59 -14.59 33.38
CA LEU A 121 -1.98 -15.91 33.49
C LEU A 121 -1.09 -16.02 34.74
N VAL A 122 -0.29 -14.99 35.03
CA VAL A 122 0.52 -14.93 36.25
C VAL A 122 -0.37 -14.92 37.49
N GLN A 123 -1.48 -14.20 37.47
CA GLN A 123 -2.41 -14.16 38.59
C GLN A 123 -3.14 -15.49 38.79
N THR A 124 -3.55 -16.16 37.71
CA THR A 124 -4.11 -17.52 37.79
C THR A 124 -3.11 -18.50 38.40
N ILE A 125 -1.86 -18.50 37.94
CA ILE A 125 -0.80 -19.36 38.49
C ILE A 125 -0.56 -19.05 39.98
N ARG A 126 -0.49 -17.77 40.37
CA ARG A 126 -0.37 -17.38 41.79
C ARG A 126 -1.52 -17.90 42.63
N THR A 127 -2.76 -17.76 42.16
CA THR A 127 -3.94 -18.29 42.86
C THR A 127 -3.83 -19.81 43.06
N PHE A 128 -3.43 -20.57 42.04
CA PHE A 128 -3.22 -22.02 42.17
C PHE A 128 -2.08 -22.40 43.11
N LEU A 129 -1.01 -21.60 43.18
CA LEU A 129 0.14 -21.88 44.05
C LEU A 129 -0.11 -21.53 45.53
N ILE A 130 -1.01 -20.59 45.82
CA ILE A 130 -1.36 -20.16 47.18
C ILE A 130 -2.44 -21.06 47.81
N LEU A 131 -3.23 -21.78 47.01
CA LEU A 131 -4.28 -22.71 47.44
C LEU A 131 -3.76 -24.11 47.88
N LYS A 132 -2.48 -24.24 48.21
CA LYS A 132 -1.87 -25.49 48.68
C LYS A 132 -1.32 -25.37 50.10
#